data_AF-A0A341CUZ2-F1
#
_entry.id   AF-A0A341CUZ2-F1
#
_cell.length_a   1.000
_cell.length_b   1.000
_cell.length_c   1.000
_cell.angle_alpha   90.00
_cell.angle_beta   90.00
_cell.angle_gamma   90.00
#
_symmetry.space_group_name_H-M   'P 1'
#
loop_
_entity.id
_entity.type
_entity.pdbx_description
1 polymer ?
#
loop_
_entity_poly.entity_id
_entity_poly.type
_entity_poly.pdbx_seq_one_letter_code
_entity_poly.pdbx_strand_id
1 'polypeptide(L)'
;MRAVLLAALLALVLVPRARAAWLGRLDPRQLLGSWYILAVASGEKDFVVDKATKNIEGVTLTFTPQNTLKMLSSRNRLERCHLHAVELMKQNSRWVFGNPSLGVLEYRVLATNFRDYAIVLTQLELQDEAFSTVELYSRMELASQEAMGLFTKWSKGLGFSSQQRATLQKDLTCARKVFQ
;
A
#
# COMPACT_ATOMS: atom_id res chain seq x y z
N MET A 1 -4.18 7.79 -55.87
CA MET A 1 -4.23 8.90 -54.88
C MET A 1 -5.48 8.65 -54.05
N ARG A 2 -5.51 8.40 -52.74
CA ARG A 2 -4.66 8.81 -51.62
C ARG A 2 -4.61 7.67 -50.60
N ALA A 3 -3.42 7.14 -50.37
CA ALA A 3 -3.07 6.50 -49.11
C ALA A 3 -2.74 7.64 -48.13
N VAL A 4 -3.65 7.99 -47.22
CA VAL A 4 -3.33 8.97 -46.16
C VAL A 4 -4.19 8.67 -44.92
N LEU A 5 -3.50 8.12 -43.90
CA LEU A 5 -3.71 8.33 -42.46
C LEU A 5 -4.89 7.63 -41.75
N LEU A 6 -4.75 6.32 -41.59
CA LEU A 6 -5.32 5.53 -40.47
C LEU A 6 -4.47 5.68 -39.17
N ALA A 7 -3.84 6.83 -38.96
CA ALA A 7 -2.89 7.07 -37.88
C ALA A 7 -3.46 8.03 -36.83
N ALA A 8 -4.47 7.58 -36.08
CA ALA A 8 -4.94 8.19 -34.83
C ALA A 8 -5.83 7.13 -34.15
N LEU A 9 -5.64 6.64 -32.94
CA LEU A 9 -4.79 7.00 -31.81
C LEU A 9 -4.60 5.71 -31.00
N LEU A 10 -3.58 4.91 -31.32
CA LEU A 10 -3.07 3.90 -30.39
C LEU A 10 -2.16 4.63 -29.38
N ALA A 11 -2.78 5.45 -28.53
CA ALA A 11 -2.17 5.88 -27.28
C ALA A 11 -2.19 4.69 -26.30
N LEU A 12 -1.46 3.63 -26.67
CA LEU A 12 -1.04 2.61 -25.73
C LEU A 12 -0.37 3.37 -24.59
N VAL A 13 -0.98 3.27 -23.41
CA VAL A 13 -0.44 3.77 -22.15
C VAL A 13 0.91 3.07 -21.96
N LEU A 14 1.96 3.67 -22.51
CA LEU A 14 3.34 3.34 -22.22
C LEU A 14 3.57 3.81 -20.79
N VAL A 15 3.13 2.99 -19.84
CA VAL A 15 3.78 2.97 -18.54
C VAL A 15 5.26 2.79 -18.86
N PRO A 16 6.15 3.71 -18.46
CA PRO A 16 7.56 3.62 -18.84
C PRO A 16 8.08 2.25 -18.44
N ARG A 17 8.47 1.42 -19.42
CA ARG A 17 9.04 0.08 -19.19
C ARG A 17 10.17 0.13 -18.15
N ALA A 18 10.88 1.26 -18.07
CA ALA A 18 11.90 1.53 -17.06
C ALA A 18 11.39 1.48 -15.61
N ARG A 19 10.17 1.97 -15.29
CA ARG A 19 9.60 1.88 -13.93
C ARG A 19 9.17 0.46 -13.58
N ALA A 20 8.59 -0.27 -14.55
CA ALA A 20 8.24 -1.67 -14.37
C ALA A 20 9.49 -2.56 -14.17
N ALA A 21 10.60 -2.25 -14.87
CA ALA A 21 11.88 -2.93 -14.71
C ALA A 21 12.55 -2.64 -13.34
N TRP A 22 12.36 -1.44 -12.78
CA TRP A 22 12.90 -1.08 -11.47
C TRP A 22 12.22 -1.82 -10.30
N LEU A 23 10.90 -2.02 -10.37
CA LEU A 23 10.18 -2.82 -9.37
C LEU A 23 10.47 -4.32 -9.49
N GLY A 24 10.87 -4.81 -10.68
CA GLY A 24 11.31 -6.20 -10.87
C GLY A 24 12.59 -6.59 -10.12
N ARG A 25 13.32 -5.63 -9.53
CA ARG A 25 14.53 -5.84 -8.72
C ARG A 25 14.34 -5.55 -7.22
N LEU A 26 13.11 -5.31 -6.75
CA LEU A 26 12.83 -5.15 -5.31
C LEU A 26 13.38 -6.37 -4.54
N ASP A 27 14.32 -6.18 -3.60
CA ASP A 27 14.57 -7.18 -2.56
C ASP A 27 13.55 -6.92 -1.42
N PRO A 28 12.53 -7.77 -1.26
CA PRO A 28 11.49 -7.56 -0.24
C PRO A 28 12.05 -7.65 1.18
N ARG A 29 13.27 -8.17 1.37
CA ARG A 29 13.94 -8.11 2.68
C ARG A 29 14.16 -6.68 3.13
N GLN A 30 14.26 -5.73 2.20
CA GLN A 30 14.38 -4.31 2.50
C GLN A 30 13.08 -3.71 3.06
N LEU A 31 11.94 -4.38 2.85
CA LEU A 31 10.66 -4.00 3.43
C LEU A 31 10.47 -4.56 4.86
N LEU A 32 11.34 -5.45 5.34
CA LEU A 32 11.17 -6.07 6.67
C LEU A 32 11.38 -5.08 7.82
N GLY A 33 10.90 -5.47 9.00
CA GLY A 33 10.93 -4.66 10.21
C GLY A 33 9.74 -3.73 10.32
N SER A 34 9.88 -2.76 11.22
CA SER A 34 8.80 -1.86 11.65
C SER A 34 8.67 -0.62 10.77
N TRP A 35 7.43 -0.23 10.48
CA TRP A 35 7.08 0.95 9.70
C TRP A 35 5.87 1.65 10.32
N TYR A 36 5.90 2.98 10.33
CA TYR A 36 4.71 3.80 10.56
C TYR A 36 3.89 3.90 9.27
N ILE A 37 2.58 3.84 9.40
CA ILE A 37 1.65 4.15 8.31
C ILE A 37 1.18 5.58 8.52
N LEU A 38 1.54 6.47 7.58
CA LEU A 38 1.34 7.92 7.75
C LEU A 38 0.22 8.49 6.88
N ALA A 39 -0.12 7.81 5.79
CA ALA A 39 -1.21 8.21 4.91
C ALA A 39 -1.85 6.99 4.27
N VAL A 40 -3.16 7.07 4.05
CA VAL A 40 -3.97 5.97 3.51
C VAL A 40 -4.90 6.53 2.45
N ALA A 41 -4.99 5.82 1.32
CA ALA A 41 -6.10 5.89 0.39
C ALA A 41 -6.87 4.57 0.49
N SER A 42 -8.19 4.59 0.62
CA SER A 42 -8.96 3.35 0.73
C SER A 42 -10.29 3.45 -0.01
N GLY A 43 -10.64 2.33 -0.67
CA GLY A 43 -11.92 2.12 -1.32
C GLY A 43 -12.95 1.47 -0.40
N GLU A 44 -12.60 1.18 0.84
CA GLU A 44 -13.52 0.66 1.86
C GLU A 44 -14.67 1.66 2.07
N LYS A 45 -15.91 1.15 2.08
CA LYS A 45 -17.15 1.93 2.13
C LYS A 45 -17.17 2.96 3.26
N ASP A 46 -16.75 2.56 4.45
CA ASP A 46 -16.81 3.40 5.65
C ASP A 46 -15.56 4.28 5.85
N PHE A 47 -14.56 4.16 4.97
CA PHE A 47 -13.31 4.90 5.13
C PHE A 47 -13.51 6.42 5.14
N VAL A 48 -14.41 6.94 4.29
CA VAL A 48 -14.62 8.39 4.17
C VAL A 48 -15.12 8.99 5.49
N VAL A 49 -15.92 8.23 6.24
CA VAL A 49 -16.45 8.62 7.55
C VAL A 49 -15.36 8.48 8.63
N ASP A 50 -14.67 7.34 8.65
CA ASP A 50 -13.74 7.00 9.72
C ASP A 50 -12.38 7.69 9.63
N LYS A 51 -11.96 8.14 8.43
CA LYS A 51 -10.59 8.61 8.21
C LYS A 51 -10.20 9.82 9.06
N ALA A 52 -11.17 10.62 9.52
CA ALA A 52 -10.91 11.84 10.27
C ALA A 52 -10.32 11.56 11.65
N THR A 53 -10.61 10.39 12.25
CA THR A 53 -10.17 9.99 13.59
C THR A 53 -9.00 9.00 13.56
N LYS A 54 -8.48 8.67 12.37
CA LYS A 54 -7.38 7.71 12.24
C LYS A 54 -6.05 8.33 12.65
N ASN A 55 -5.47 7.75 13.71
CA ASN A 55 -4.13 8.04 14.20
C ASN A 55 -3.08 7.22 13.44
N ILE A 56 -1.81 7.62 13.53
CA ILE A 56 -0.71 6.88 12.92
C ILE A 56 -0.73 5.42 13.40
N GLU A 57 -0.77 4.53 12.42
CA GLU A 57 -0.77 3.08 12.58
C GLU A 57 0.65 2.51 12.41
N GLY A 58 0.83 1.26 12.81
CA GLY A 58 2.11 0.57 12.73
C GLY A 58 1.97 -0.75 11.97
N VAL A 59 3.06 -1.16 11.33
CA VAL A 59 3.19 -2.48 10.72
C VAL A 59 4.60 -3.01 10.90
N THR A 60 4.71 -4.28 11.26
CA THR A 60 5.98 -5.02 11.32
C THR A 60 5.90 -6.18 10.34
N LEU A 61 6.89 -6.23 9.45
CA LEU A 61 6.99 -7.24 8.40
C LEU A 61 8.15 -8.19 8.68
N THR A 62 7.89 -9.48 8.64
CA THR A 62 8.89 -10.55 8.85
C THR A 62 8.68 -11.67 7.84
N PHE A 63 9.73 -12.45 7.57
CA PHE A 63 9.57 -13.72 6.85
C PHE A 63 9.53 -14.87 7.84
N THR A 64 8.66 -15.84 7.57
CA THR A 64 8.71 -17.16 8.20
C THR A 64 9.83 -18.01 7.58
N PRO A 65 10.22 -19.13 8.21
CA PRO A 65 11.14 -20.10 7.60
C PRO A 65 10.66 -20.65 6.26
N GLN A 66 9.34 -20.67 6.03
CA GLN A 66 8.68 -21.09 4.80
C GLN A 66 8.60 -19.97 3.74
N ASN A 67 9.27 -18.84 3.98
CA ASN A 67 9.32 -17.69 3.09
C ASN A 67 7.94 -17.06 2.81
N THR A 68 7.01 -17.19 3.77
CA THR A 68 5.74 -16.44 3.80
C THR A 68 5.95 -15.09 4.49
N LEU A 69 5.26 -14.05 4.03
CA LEU A 69 5.33 -12.72 4.60
C LEU A 69 4.36 -12.64 5.79
N LYS A 70 4.90 -12.59 7.00
CA LYS A 70 4.13 -12.35 8.22
C LYS A 70 4.06 -10.85 8.48
N MET A 71 2.84 -10.35 8.58
CA MET A 71 2.53 -8.95 8.84
C MET A 71 1.76 -8.85 10.15
N LEU A 72 2.31 -8.10 11.11
CA LEU A 72 1.59 -7.64 12.28
C LEU A 72 1.30 -6.15 12.09
N SER A 73 0.05 -5.74 12.19
CA SER A 73 -0.36 -4.35 12.00
C SER A 73 -1.27 -3.88 13.12
N SER A 74 -1.26 -2.58 13.41
CA SER A 74 -2.27 -1.94 14.23
C SER A 74 -3.22 -1.17 13.32
N ARG A 75 -4.51 -1.30 13.59
CA ARG A 75 -5.59 -0.61 12.88
C ARG A 75 -6.37 0.23 13.86
N ASN A 76 -6.53 1.51 13.56
CA ASN A 76 -7.42 2.39 14.30
C ASN A 76 -8.82 2.31 13.68
N ARG A 77 -9.74 1.66 14.40
CA ARG A 77 -11.14 1.51 14.02
C ARG A 77 -12.01 1.84 15.24
N LEU A 78 -13.07 2.62 15.03
CA LEU A 78 -14.00 3.03 16.10
C LEU A 78 -13.28 3.59 17.33
N GLU A 79 -12.29 4.46 17.09
CA GLU A 79 -11.44 5.09 18.12
C GLU A 79 -10.63 4.11 18.99
N ARG A 80 -10.49 2.85 18.55
CA ARG A 80 -9.70 1.84 19.24
C ARG A 80 -8.63 1.24 18.33
N CYS A 81 -7.51 0.91 18.96
CA CYS A 81 -6.38 0.29 18.29
C CYS A 81 -6.40 -1.22 18.44
N HIS A 82 -6.66 -1.91 17.33
CA HIS A 82 -6.70 -3.35 17.21
C HIS A 82 -5.44 -3.87 16.53
N LEU A 83 -4.90 -4.98 17.02
CA LEU A 83 -3.80 -5.68 16.36
C LEU A 83 -4.36 -6.70 15.37
N HIS A 84 -3.75 -6.77 14.20
CA HIS A 84 -4.13 -7.69 13.13
C HIS A 84 -2.88 -8.36 12.57
N ALA A 85 -2.84 -9.69 12.69
CA ALA A 85 -1.74 -10.51 12.20
C ALA A 85 -2.21 -11.34 11.00
N VAL A 86 -1.47 -11.30 9.90
CA VAL A 86 -1.72 -12.14 8.72
C VAL A 86 -0.44 -12.73 8.19
N GLU A 87 -0.57 -13.89 7.57
CA GLU A 87 0.49 -14.51 6.80
C GLU A 87 0.09 -14.56 5.33
N LEU A 88 0.94 -13.97 4.49
CA LEU A 88 0.70 -13.85 3.05
C LEU A 88 1.69 -14.73 2.29
N MET A 89 1.15 -15.49 1.34
CA MET A 89 1.93 -16.39 0.49
C MET A 89 2.42 -15.64 -0.74
N LYS A 90 3.63 -15.96 -1.21
CA LYS A 90 4.15 -15.41 -2.45
C LYS A 90 3.35 -15.98 -3.63
N GLN A 91 2.72 -15.11 -4.42
CA GLN A 91 1.83 -15.50 -5.52
C GLN A 91 2.58 -15.71 -6.84
N ASN A 92 3.64 -14.94 -7.09
CA ASN A 92 4.41 -15.01 -8.33
C ASN A 92 5.88 -14.60 -8.15
N SER A 93 6.65 -14.63 -9.24
CA SER A 93 8.08 -14.27 -9.23
C SER A 93 8.38 -12.79 -8.95
N ARG A 94 7.38 -11.89 -9.00
CA ARG A 94 7.53 -10.43 -8.93
C ARG A 94 7.24 -9.84 -7.54
N TRP A 95 7.42 -10.63 -6.47
CA TRP A 95 7.23 -10.18 -5.08
C TRP A 95 5.84 -9.62 -4.78
N VAL A 96 4.84 -10.30 -5.32
CA VAL A 96 3.44 -10.11 -4.96
C VAL A 96 3.07 -11.16 -3.93
N PHE A 97 2.47 -10.73 -2.82
CA PHE A 97 1.98 -11.61 -1.76
C PHE A 97 0.46 -11.58 -1.71
N GLY A 98 -0.16 -12.62 -1.16
CA GLY A 98 -1.60 -12.70 -0.97
C GLY A 98 -2.01 -13.92 -0.18
N ASN A 99 -3.20 -13.86 0.39
CA ASN A 99 -3.88 -14.97 1.03
C ASN A 99 -5.40 -14.76 0.84
N PRO A 100 -5.97 -15.27 -0.27
CA PRO A 100 -7.40 -15.08 -0.56
C PRO A 100 -8.32 -15.64 0.53
N SER A 101 -7.91 -16.68 1.25
CA SER A 101 -8.66 -17.21 2.40
C SER A 101 -8.78 -16.23 3.57
N LEU A 102 -7.94 -15.18 3.60
CA LEU A 102 -8.02 -14.06 4.55
C LEU A 102 -8.56 -12.78 3.88
N GLY A 103 -9.08 -12.87 2.66
CA GLY A 103 -9.56 -11.70 1.90
C GLY A 103 -8.44 -10.79 1.38
N VAL A 104 -7.18 -11.25 1.35
CA VAL A 104 -6.05 -10.47 0.79
C VAL A 104 -5.67 -11.02 -0.57
N LEU A 105 -6.11 -10.37 -1.64
CA LEU A 105 -5.89 -10.83 -3.01
C LEU A 105 -4.49 -10.46 -3.52
N GLU A 106 -4.04 -9.25 -3.22
CA GLU A 106 -2.74 -8.73 -3.65
C GLU A 106 -2.13 -7.84 -2.56
N TYR A 107 -0.84 -8.01 -2.30
CA TYR A 107 -0.02 -7.12 -1.49
C TYR A 107 1.30 -6.89 -2.22
N ARG A 108 1.59 -5.64 -2.58
CA ARG A 108 2.82 -5.27 -3.30
C ARG A 108 3.28 -3.84 -3.08
N VAL A 109 4.57 -3.62 -3.29
CA VAL A 109 5.18 -2.29 -3.25
C VAL A 109 5.06 -1.62 -4.62
N LEU A 110 4.51 -0.41 -4.65
CA LEU A 110 4.39 0.44 -5.85
C LEU A 110 5.59 1.36 -6.05
N ALA A 111 6.17 1.88 -4.96
CA ALA A 111 7.37 2.72 -4.99
C ALA A 111 8.06 2.68 -3.62
N THR A 112 9.38 2.74 -3.61
CA THR A 112 10.17 2.81 -2.38
C THR A 112 11.58 3.28 -2.72
N ASN A 113 12.26 3.89 -1.76
CA ASN A 113 13.71 4.09 -1.80
C ASN A 113 14.47 3.05 -0.96
N PHE A 114 13.77 2.00 -0.51
CA PHE A 114 14.27 0.85 0.26
C PHE A 114 14.80 1.13 1.67
N ARG A 115 14.80 2.39 2.09
CA ARG A 115 15.37 2.81 3.37
C ARG A 115 14.37 3.58 4.21
N ASP A 116 13.75 4.61 3.65
CA ASP A 116 13.03 5.62 4.41
C ASP A 116 11.52 5.51 4.25
N TYR A 117 11.03 5.12 3.07
CA TYR A 117 9.59 5.01 2.78
C TYR A 117 9.23 3.87 1.83
N ALA A 118 7.96 3.46 1.84
CA ALA A 118 7.36 2.63 0.81
C ALA A 118 5.90 3.04 0.54
N ILE A 119 5.47 2.97 -0.71
CA ILE A 119 4.07 3.07 -1.12
C ILE A 119 3.60 1.64 -1.40
N VAL A 120 2.60 1.19 -0.65
CA VAL A 120 2.12 -0.19 -0.68
C VAL A 120 0.69 -0.20 -1.19
N LEU A 121 0.39 -1.11 -2.11
CA LEU A 121 -0.97 -1.42 -2.55
C LEU A 121 -1.39 -2.74 -1.92
N THR A 122 -2.60 -2.75 -1.37
CA THR A 122 -3.29 -3.99 -0.99
C THR A 122 -4.63 -4.07 -1.71
N GLN A 123 -4.88 -5.17 -2.41
CA GLN A 123 -6.20 -5.52 -2.94
C GLN A 123 -6.86 -6.49 -1.95
N LEU A 124 -8.08 -6.15 -1.56
CA LEU A 124 -8.83 -6.84 -0.50
C LEU A 124 -10.20 -7.26 -1.03
N GLU A 125 -10.75 -8.29 -0.42
CA GLU A 125 -12.11 -8.76 -0.62
C GLU A 125 -12.75 -8.98 0.76
N LEU A 126 -13.85 -8.29 1.02
CA LEU A 126 -14.60 -8.39 2.27
C LEU A 126 -16.08 -8.51 1.94
N GLN A 127 -16.74 -9.57 2.42
CA GLN A 127 -18.18 -9.82 2.16
C GLN A 127 -18.52 -9.75 0.65
N ASP A 128 -17.69 -10.37 -0.19
CA ASP A 128 -17.79 -10.38 -1.65
C ASP A 128 -17.63 -8.99 -2.33
N GLU A 129 -17.26 -7.96 -1.58
CA GLU A 129 -16.90 -6.64 -2.11
C GLU A 129 -15.38 -6.49 -2.20
N ALA A 130 -14.88 -6.36 -3.43
CA ALA A 130 -13.48 -6.08 -3.69
C ALA A 130 -13.18 -4.58 -3.58
N PHE A 131 -12.13 -4.24 -2.85
CA PHE A 131 -11.62 -2.87 -2.79
C PHE A 131 -10.09 -2.87 -2.72
N SER A 132 -9.50 -1.67 -2.68
CA SER A 132 -8.05 -1.54 -2.56
C SER A 132 -7.69 -0.45 -1.57
N THR A 133 -6.51 -0.60 -0.98
CA THR A 133 -5.86 0.42 -0.16
C THR A 133 -4.49 0.77 -0.74
N VAL A 134 -4.12 2.05 -0.64
CA VAL A 134 -2.75 2.52 -0.86
C VAL A 134 -2.27 3.13 0.44
N GLU A 135 -1.17 2.62 0.97
CA GLU A 135 -0.60 3.06 2.24
C GLU A 135 0.79 3.66 2.01
N LEU A 136 1.10 4.74 2.72
CA LEU A 136 2.44 5.29 2.83
C LEU A 136 3.10 4.80 4.12
N TYR A 137 4.11 3.95 3.97
CA TYR A 137 4.97 3.49 5.04
C TYR A 137 6.18 4.41 5.17
N SER A 138 6.58 4.70 6.41
CA SER A 138 7.77 5.48 6.74
C SER A 138 8.53 4.83 7.91
N ARG A 139 9.86 4.88 7.88
CA ARG A 139 10.67 4.52 9.06
C ARG A 139 10.62 5.56 10.17
N MET A 140 10.14 6.76 9.85
CA MET A 140 10.01 7.87 10.78
C MET A 140 8.54 8.22 11.00
N GLU A 141 8.27 8.96 12.08
CA GLU A 141 6.92 9.45 12.44
C GLU A 141 6.38 10.55 11.51
N LEU A 142 7.15 10.90 10.48
CA LEU A 142 6.86 11.94 9.50
C LEU A 142 7.25 11.46 8.10
N ALA A 143 6.52 11.93 7.10
CA ALA A 143 6.79 11.61 5.70
C ALA A 143 7.63 12.72 5.05
N SER A 144 8.59 12.33 4.20
CA SER A 144 9.26 13.29 3.32
C SER A 144 8.30 13.83 2.26
N GLN A 145 8.61 15.01 1.70
CA GLN A 145 7.84 15.60 0.61
C GLN A 145 7.80 14.68 -0.63
N GLU A 146 8.90 13.97 -0.91
CA GLU A 146 8.98 12.98 -1.97
C GLU A 146 7.99 11.83 -1.74
N ALA A 147 8.01 11.24 -0.55
CA ALA A 147 7.13 10.13 -0.20
C ALA A 147 5.65 10.52 -0.28
N MET A 148 5.30 11.73 0.20
CA MET A 148 3.93 12.23 0.07
C MET A 148 3.51 12.52 -1.36
N GLY A 149 4.43 13.06 -2.18
CA GLY A 149 4.21 13.26 -3.61
C GLY A 149 3.93 11.95 -4.33
N LEU A 150 4.69 10.89 -4.02
CA LEU A 150 4.49 9.56 -4.59
C LEU A 150 3.18 8.91 -4.15
N PHE A 151 2.84 8.97 -2.86
CA PHE A 151 1.54 8.54 -2.35
C PHE A 151 0.39 9.24 -3.09
N THR A 152 0.47 10.56 -3.23
CA THR A 152 -0.55 11.36 -3.91
C THR A 152 -0.67 10.97 -5.38
N LYS A 153 0.46 10.75 -6.05
CA LYS A 153 0.51 10.35 -7.46
C LYS A 153 -0.09 8.97 -7.68
N TRP A 154 0.32 7.98 -6.89
CA TRP A 154 -0.17 6.60 -7.01
C TRP A 154 -1.66 6.50 -6.68
N SER A 155 -2.09 7.11 -5.57
CA SER A 155 -3.50 7.11 -5.18
C SER A 155 -4.40 7.77 -6.24
N LYS A 156 -4.02 8.93 -6.78
CA LYS A 156 -4.76 9.54 -7.91
C LYS A 156 -4.75 8.66 -9.16
N GLY A 157 -3.59 8.10 -9.52
CA GLY A 157 -3.44 7.25 -10.70
C GLY A 157 -4.26 5.95 -10.64
N LEU A 158 -4.56 5.49 -9.42
CA LEU A 158 -5.43 4.34 -9.16
C LEU A 158 -6.91 4.70 -8.97
N GLY A 159 -7.28 5.97 -9.17
CA GLY A 159 -8.68 6.41 -9.16
C GLY A 159 -9.23 6.85 -7.81
N PHE A 160 -8.43 6.89 -6.74
CA PHE A 160 -8.90 7.36 -5.43
C PHE A 160 -9.19 8.87 -5.44
N SER A 161 -10.40 9.24 -5.02
CA SER A 161 -10.79 10.65 -4.87
C SER A 161 -10.02 11.34 -3.73
N SER A 162 -10.13 12.67 -3.59
CA SER A 162 -9.62 13.38 -2.39
C SER A 162 -10.30 12.93 -1.11
N GLN A 163 -11.59 12.57 -1.18
CA GLN A 163 -12.35 12.10 -0.02
C GLN A 163 -11.92 10.70 0.41
N GLN A 164 -11.43 9.86 -0.50
CA GLN A 164 -10.90 8.54 -0.20
C GLN A 164 -9.43 8.54 0.26
N ARG A 165 -8.89 9.71 0.61
CA ARG A 165 -7.49 9.87 1.07
C ARG A 165 -7.43 10.61 2.40
N ALA A 166 -6.46 10.24 3.23
CA ALA A 166 -6.14 10.92 4.47
C ALA A 166 -4.65 10.81 4.80
N THR A 167 -4.12 11.88 5.41
CA THR A 167 -2.91 11.82 6.24
C THR A 167 -3.37 11.54 7.66
N LEU A 168 -2.73 10.60 8.34
CA LEU A 168 -3.14 10.17 9.68
C LEU A 168 -2.71 11.18 10.74
N GLN A 169 -3.48 11.28 11.83
CA GLN A 169 -3.18 12.20 12.92
C GLN A 169 -1.93 11.78 13.67
N LYS A 170 -1.13 12.75 14.12
CA LYS A 170 0.14 12.52 14.83
C LYS A 170 -0.08 12.07 16.28
N ASP A 171 -0.71 10.91 16.44
CA ASP A 171 -0.77 10.12 17.66
C ASP A 171 -0.21 8.72 17.35
N LEU A 172 0.79 8.31 18.13
CA LEU A 172 1.56 7.09 17.90
C LEU A 172 1.10 5.93 18.81
N THR A 173 0.08 6.16 19.64
CA THR A 173 -0.43 5.16 20.59
C THR A 173 -0.82 3.87 19.87
N CYS A 174 -1.36 3.97 18.66
CA CYS A 174 -1.67 2.82 17.81
C CYS A 174 -0.43 2.12 17.28
N ALA A 175 0.48 2.86 16.65
CA ALA A 175 1.70 2.30 16.06
C ALA A 175 2.57 1.58 17.10
N ARG A 176 2.70 2.16 18.30
CA ARG A 176 3.50 1.59 19.39
C ARG A 176 3.03 0.23 19.88
N LYS A 177 1.78 -0.18 19.62
CA LYS A 177 1.31 -1.53 19.98
C LYS A 177 1.97 -2.64 19.13
N VAL A 178 2.58 -2.30 18.00
CA VAL A 178 3.17 -3.26 17.04
C VAL A 178 4.69 -3.33 17.17
N PHE A 179 5.33 -2.28 17.69
CA PHE A 179 6.78 -2.18 17.77
C PHE A 179 7.37 -2.68 19.09
N GLN A 180 6.54 -3.31 19.94
CA GLN A 180 6.92 -3.89 21.23
C GLN A 180 7.55 -5.27 21.08
#